data_AF-A0A959VES7-F1
#
_entry.id   AF-A0A959VES7-F1
#
_cell.length_a   1.000
_cell.length_b   1.000
_cell.length_c   1.000
_cell.angle_alpha   90.00
_cell.angle_beta   90.00
_cell.angle_gamma   90.00
#
_symmetry.space_group_name_H-M   'P 1'
#
loop_
_entity.id
_entity.type
_entity.pdbx_description
1 polymer ?
#
loop_
_entity_poly.entity_id
_entity_poly.type
_entity_poly.pdbx_seq_one_letter_code
_entity_poly.pdbx_strand_id
1 'polypeptide(L)'
;GMTGLLDAVNDQSPITVIILDNATVAMTGGQQSSATGKIEKICAALGVEEEHIILMNPSPKFHEENMETFKKEIEYEGVSVIIPRRECLHTAARRIREEKKIKEMESVN
;
A
#
# COMPACT_ATOMS: atom_id res chain seq x y z
N GLY A 1 -14.49 0.56 -2.34
CA GLY A 1 -13.18 -0.07 -2.08
C GLY A 1 -13.33 -1.08 -0.97
N MET A 2 -13.38 -0.60 0.28
CA MET A 2 -13.42 -1.47 1.47
C MET A 2 -14.66 -2.38 1.56
N THR A 3 -15.82 -1.92 1.11
CA THR A 3 -17.05 -2.74 1.10
C THR A 3 -16.90 -3.99 0.24
N GLY A 4 -16.30 -3.87 -0.95
CA GLY A 4 -16.08 -5.04 -1.81
C GLY A 4 -15.05 -6.02 -1.23
N LEU A 5 -14.08 -5.54 -0.44
CA LEU A 5 -13.17 -6.43 0.29
C LEU A 5 -13.93 -7.19 1.40
N LEU A 6 -14.83 -6.52 2.11
CA LEU A 6 -15.69 -7.16 3.11
C LEU A 6 -16.58 -8.23 2.48
N ASP A 7 -17.19 -7.95 1.33
CA ASP A 7 -18.02 -8.92 0.61
C ASP A 7 -17.19 -10.16 0.22
N ALA A 8 -15.99 -9.95 -0.33
CA ALA A 8 -15.09 -11.05 -0.68
C ALA A 8 -14.68 -11.90 0.54
N VAL A 9 -14.43 -11.26 1.69
CA VAL A 9 -14.12 -11.97 2.95
C VAL A 9 -15.31 -12.80 3.42
N ASN A 10 -16.52 -12.23 3.41
CA ASN A 10 -17.74 -12.93 3.81
C ASN A 10 -18.02 -14.15 2.93
N ASP A 11 -17.76 -14.03 1.63
CA ASP A 11 -17.96 -15.09 0.65
C ASP A 11 -16.78 -16.07 0.56
N GLN A 12 -15.70 -15.83 1.34
CA GLN A 12 -14.43 -16.59 1.28
C GLN A 12 -13.92 -16.74 -0.16
N SER A 13 -14.01 -15.67 -0.94
CA SER A 13 -13.65 -15.69 -2.35
C SER A 13 -12.15 -15.96 -2.53
N PRO A 14 -11.73 -16.94 -3.35
CA PRO A 14 -10.33 -17.24 -3.60
C PRO A 14 -9.72 -16.20 -4.55
N ILE A 15 -9.44 -15.01 -4.01
CA ILE A 15 -8.93 -13.86 -4.77
C ILE A 15 -7.74 -13.22 -4.05
N THR A 16 -6.82 -12.71 -4.85
CA THR A 16 -5.70 -11.89 -4.36
C THR A 16 -5.95 -10.42 -4.72
N VAL A 17 -6.16 -9.57 -3.72
CA VAL A 17 -6.35 -8.13 -3.89
C VAL A 17 -5.02 -7.41 -3.74
N ILE A 18 -4.64 -6.62 -4.74
CA ILE A 18 -3.39 -5.84 -4.71
C ILE A 18 -3.71 -4.37 -4.41
N ILE A 19 -3.25 -3.87 -3.28
CA ILE A 19 -3.43 -2.47 -2.86
C ILE A 19 -2.11 -1.72 -3.05
N LEU A 20 -2.02 -0.97 -4.16
CA LEU A 20 -0.85 -0.15 -4.48
C LEU A 20 -0.77 1.08 -3.54
N ASP A 21 -0.08 0.95 -2.41
CA ASP A 21 0.07 2.02 -1.42
C ASP A 21 1.20 2.97 -1.80
N ASN A 22 0.83 4.11 -2.38
CA ASN A 22 1.77 5.16 -2.77
C ASN A 22 1.83 6.35 -1.79
N ALA A 23 1.31 6.18 -0.57
CA ALA A 23 1.27 7.16 0.52
C ALA A 23 0.52 8.48 0.19
N THR A 24 -0.27 8.52 -0.89
CA THR A 24 -1.02 9.71 -1.28
C THR A 24 -2.24 9.34 -2.16
N VAL A 25 -3.12 10.28 -2.47
CA VAL A 25 -4.08 10.10 -3.58
C VAL A 25 -3.47 10.69 -4.85
N ALA A 26 -2.54 9.93 -5.45
CA ALA A 26 -1.65 10.42 -6.51
C ALA A 26 -2.40 10.96 -7.74
N MET A 27 -3.46 10.27 -8.16
CA MET A 27 -4.16 10.57 -9.42
C MET A 27 -4.95 11.89 -9.39
N THR A 28 -5.35 12.37 -8.21
CA THR A 28 -6.21 13.56 -8.06
C THR A 28 -5.49 14.76 -7.45
N GLY A 29 -4.15 14.78 -7.47
CA GLY A 29 -3.36 15.92 -7.01
C GLY A 29 -2.79 15.79 -5.59
N GLY A 30 -2.75 14.57 -5.04
CA GLY A 30 -1.95 14.26 -3.86
C GLY A 30 -2.61 14.60 -2.53
N GLN A 31 -3.94 14.47 -2.46
CA GLN A 31 -4.68 14.56 -1.20
C GLN A 31 -4.20 13.51 -0.20
N GLN A 32 -4.46 13.76 1.09
CA GLN A 32 -4.27 12.77 2.13
C GLN A 32 -5.36 11.70 2.03
N SER A 33 -4.95 10.44 2.04
CA SER A 33 -5.87 9.31 2.14
C SER A 33 -6.29 9.10 3.60
N SER A 34 -7.56 8.85 3.86
CA SER A 34 -8.04 8.46 5.20
C SER A 34 -7.42 7.14 5.68
N ALA A 35 -6.89 6.33 4.75
CA ALA A 35 -6.25 5.06 5.02
C ALA A 35 -4.72 5.15 5.18
N THR A 36 -4.11 6.34 5.05
CA THR A 36 -2.65 6.52 5.19
C THR A 36 -2.15 5.88 6.49
N GLY A 37 -1.23 4.92 6.39
CA GLY A 37 -0.64 4.20 7.52
C GLY A 37 -1.59 3.24 8.25
N LYS A 38 -2.76 2.93 7.68
CA LYS A 38 -3.79 2.10 8.31
C LYS A 38 -4.28 0.93 7.46
N ILE A 39 -3.77 0.77 6.23
CA ILE A 39 -4.30 -0.20 5.25
C ILE A 39 -4.30 -1.62 5.83
N GLU A 40 -3.18 -2.07 6.39
CA GLU A 40 -3.03 -3.40 6.99
C GLU A 40 -4.06 -3.65 8.10
N LYS A 41 -4.20 -2.66 9.01
CA LYS A 41 -5.16 -2.72 10.12
C LYS A 41 -6.60 -2.74 9.63
N ILE A 42 -6.89 -2.01 8.55
CA ILE A 42 -8.23 -2.02 7.95
C ILE A 42 -8.51 -3.39 7.34
N CYS A 43 -7.57 -3.99 6.60
CA CYS A 43 -7.72 -5.33 6.04
C CYS A 43 -7.96 -6.37 7.14
N ALA A 44 -7.17 -6.36 8.21
CA ALA A 44 -7.35 -7.26 9.35
C ALA A 44 -8.72 -7.04 10.03
N ALA A 45 -9.12 -5.78 10.24
CA ALA A 45 -10.41 -5.46 10.84
C ALA A 45 -11.62 -5.85 9.97
N LEU A 46 -11.43 -5.97 8.66
CA LEU A 46 -12.45 -6.46 7.73
C LEU A 46 -12.51 -8.00 7.67
N GLY A 47 -11.59 -8.71 8.33
CA GLY A 47 -11.59 -10.17 8.46
C GLY A 47 -10.64 -10.90 7.50
N VAL A 48 -9.70 -10.20 6.84
CA VAL A 48 -8.61 -10.87 6.12
C VAL A 48 -7.67 -11.54 7.13
N GLU A 49 -7.32 -12.81 6.90
CA GLU A 49 -6.37 -13.56 7.74
C GLU A 49 -5.00 -12.84 7.78
N GLU A 50 -4.44 -12.66 8.97
CA GLU A 50 -3.23 -11.84 9.17
C GLU A 50 -2.03 -12.39 8.38
N GLU A 51 -1.96 -13.71 8.24
CA GLU A 51 -0.94 -14.45 7.47
C GLU A 51 -1.00 -14.16 5.96
N HIS A 52 -2.14 -13.65 5.48
CA HIS A 52 -2.44 -13.34 4.09
C HIS A 52 -2.54 -11.82 3.84
N ILE A 53 -2.08 -11.00 4.79
CA ILE A 53 -1.86 -9.56 4.60
C ILE A 53 -0.37 -9.31 4.38
N ILE A 54 0.04 -9.24 3.12
CA ILE A 54 1.45 -9.21 2.75
C ILE A 54 1.91 -7.81 2.40
N LEU A 55 2.77 -7.22 3.23
CA LEU A 55 3.45 -5.96 2.94
C LEU A 55 4.76 -6.24 2.19
N MET A 56 4.98 -5.61 1.03
CA MET A 56 6.21 -5.81 0.26
C MET A 56 6.78 -4.52 -0.36
N ASN A 57 8.06 -4.57 -0.73
CA ASN A 57 8.74 -3.48 -1.42
C ASN A 57 8.76 -3.73 -2.95
N PRO A 58 8.10 -2.89 -3.76
CA PRO A 58 8.03 -3.06 -5.21
C PRO A 58 9.30 -2.56 -5.95
N SER A 59 10.48 -2.68 -5.34
CA SER A 59 11.76 -2.34 -5.96
C SER A 59 12.33 -3.54 -6.74
N PRO A 60 13.01 -3.32 -7.89
CA PRO A 60 13.63 -4.40 -8.66
C PRO A 60 14.54 -5.34 -7.84
N LYS A 61 15.14 -4.84 -6.75
CA LYS A 61 15.98 -5.64 -5.84
C LYS A 61 15.23 -6.84 -5.23
N PHE A 62 13.91 -6.73 -5.04
CA PHE A 62 13.09 -7.75 -4.41
C PHE A 62 12.25 -8.53 -5.43
N HIS A 63 12.59 -8.47 -6.72
CA HIS A 63 11.76 -9.06 -7.78
C HIS A 63 11.53 -10.57 -7.58
N GLU A 64 12.57 -11.34 -7.27
CA GLU A 64 12.47 -12.79 -7.07
C GLU A 64 11.60 -13.13 -5.86
N GLU A 65 11.88 -12.54 -4.70
CA GLU A 65 11.10 -12.70 -3.46
C GLU A 65 9.62 -12.32 -3.66
N ASN A 66 9.38 -11.19 -4.33
CA ASN A 66 8.02 -10.74 -4.61
C ASN A 66 7.30 -11.72 -5.53
N MET A 67 7.97 -12.24 -6.57
CA MET A 67 7.41 -13.23 -7.49
C MET A 67 7.02 -14.53 -6.78
N GLU A 68 7.85 -15.02 -5.86
CA GLU A 68 7.54 -16.20 -5.04
C GLU A 68 6.33 -15.95 -4.15
N THR A 69 6.29 -14.78 -3.51
CA THR A 69 5.16 -14.34 -2.69
C THR A 69 3.87 -14.27 -3.51
N PHE A 70 3.90 -13.64 -4.68
CA PHE A 70 2.72 -13.56 -5.57
C PHE A 70 2.21 -14.95 -5.95
N LYS A 71 3.10 -15.90 -6.29
CA LYS A 71 2.68 -17.28 -6.61
C LYS A 71 1.96 -17.93 -5.43
N LYS A 72 2.55 -17.86 -4.23
CA LYS A 72 1.98 -18.42 -3.00
C LYS A 72 0.58 -17.85 -2.70
N GLU A 73 0.42 -16.54 -2.82
CA GLU A 73 -0.82 -15.85 -2.46
C GLU A 73 -1.92 -15.94 -3.53
N ILE A 74 -1.56 -16.22 -4.79
CA ILE A 74 -2.51 -16.52 -5.88
C ILE A 74 -3.05 -17.95 -5.74
N GLU A 75 -2.26 -18.87 -5.22
CA GLU A 75 -2.66 -20.27 -5.00
C GLU A 75 -3.51 -20.45 -3.72
N TYR A 76 -3.58 -19.43 -2.85
CA TYR A 76 -4.37 -19.47 -1.63
C TYR A 76 -5.88 -19.48 -1.94
N GLU A 77 -6.60 -20.45 -1.38
CA GLU A 77 -8.05 -20.64 -1.59
C GLU A 77 -8.93 -19.75 -0.68
N GLY A 78 -8.48 -18.53 -0.41
CA GLY A 78 -9.21 -17.54 0.36
C GLY A 78 -8.86 -16.11 -0.09
N VAL A 79 -9.26 -15.12 0.71
CA VAL A 79 -8.93 -13.72 0.41
C VAL A 79 -7.51 -13.43 0.87
N SER A 80 -6.61 -13.14 -0.08
CA SER A 80 -5.27 -12.61 0.20
C SER A 80 -5.17 -11.15 -0.21
N VAL A 81 -4.40 -10.36 0.55
CA VAL A 81 -4.15 -8.95 0.27
C VAL A 81 -2.65 -8.70 0.20
N ILE A 82 -2.17 -8.23 -0.96
CA ILE A 82 -0.79 -7.82 -1.17
C ILE A 82 -0.71 -6.30 -1.25
N ILE A 83 0.14 -5.71 -0.42
CA ILE A 83 0.32 -4.27 -0.27
C ILE A 83 1.75 -3.91 -0.66
N PRO A 84 2.04 -3.70 -1.96
CA PRO A 84 3.30 -3.11 -2.36
C PRO A 84 3.33 -1.63 -1.97
N ARG A 85 4.23 -1.27 -1.06
CA ARG A 85 4.33 0.10 -0.53
C ARG A 85 5.53 0.84 -1.10
N ARG A 86 5.28 1.97 -1.76
CA ARG A 86 6.33 2.88 -2.24
C ARG A 86 5.79 4.28 -2.49
N GLU A 87 6.41 5.29 -1.86
CA GLU A 87 6.05 6.70 -2.06
C GLU A 87 6.02 7.07 -3.55
N CYS A 88 4.96 7.77 -3.97
CA CYS A 88 4.86 8.29 -5.34
C CYS A 88 6.03 9.24 -5.64
N LEU A 89 6.69 9.08 -6.78
CA LEU A 89 7.83 9.90 -7.18
C LEU A 89 7.52 11.40 -7.19
N HIS A 90 6.32 11.79 -7.63
CA HIS A 90 5.90 13.20 -7.63
C HIS A 90 5.74 13.75 -6.21
N THR A 91 5.14 12.96 -5.31
CA THR A 91 4.97 13.32 -3.90
C THR A 91 6.33 13.45 -3.22
N ALA A 92 7.22 12.48 -3.44
CA ALA A 92 8.60 12.52 -2.93
C ALA A 92 9.34 13.77 -3.44
N ALA A 93 9.26 14.06 -4.75
CA ALA A 93 9.90 15.24 -5.33
C ALA A 93 9.36 16.55 -4.75
N ARG A 94 8.04 16.65 -4.52
CA ARG A 94 7.42 17.81 -3.88
C ARG A 94 7.90 17.98 -2.43
N ARG A 95 7.88 16.90 -1.65
CA ARG A 95 8.36 16.88 -0.25
C ARG A 95 9.81 17.33 -0.15
N ILE A 96 10.69 16.79 -0.99
CA ILE A 96 12.12 17.19 -1.03
C ILE A 96 12.28 18.69 -1.34
N ARG A 97 11.47 19.25 -2.24
CA ARG A 97 11.50 20.69 -2.55
C ARG A 97 11.01 21.55 -1.37
N GLU A 98 9.95 21.12 -0.69
CA GLU A 98 9.40 21.80 0.49
C GLU A 98 10.40 21.76 1.66
N GLU A 99 11.00 20.60 1.94
CA GLU A 99 12.04 20.43 2.96
C GLU A 99 13.27 21.33 2.72
N LYS A 100 13.70 21.48 1.44
CA LYS A 100 14.80 22.40 1.09
C LYS A 100 14.46 23.85 1.39
N LYS A 101 13.24 24.30 1.02
CA LYS A 101 12.79 25.68 1.29
C LYS A 101 12.74 25.99 2.78
N ILE A 102 12.26 25.04 3.60
CA ILE A 102 12.22 25.19 5.06
C ILE A 102 13.64 25.36 5.61
N LYS A 103 14.59 24.49 5.21
CA LYS A 103 15.99 24.59 5.62
C LYS A 103 16.64 25.91 5.20
N GLU A 104 16.37 26.39 3.99
CA GLU A 104 16.86 27.68 3.51
C GLU A 104 16.30 28.84 4.37
N MET A 105 15.01 28.82 4.71
CA MET A 105 14.40 29.80 5.62
C MET A 105 14.98 29.75 7.04
N GLU A 106 15.26 28.55 7.57
CA GLU A 106 15.87 28.38 8.90
C GLU A 106 17.33 28.86 8.93
N SER A 107 18.05 28.77 7.81
CA SER A 107 19.46 29.22 7.72
C SER A 107 19.63 30.75 7.61
N VAL A 108 18.55 31.48 7.37
CA VAL A 108 18.54 32.94 7.22
C VAL A 108 18.07 33.65 8.50
N ASN A 109 17.58 32.89 9.50
CA ASN A 109 17.24 33.37 10.85
C ASN A 109 18.33 33.01 11.86
#